data_AF-A0A0C9WX99-F1
#
_entry.id   AF-A0A0C9WX99-F1
#
_cell.length_a   1.000
_cell.length_b   1.000
_cell.length_c   1.000
_cell.angle_alpha   90.00
_cell.angle_beta   90.00
_cell.angle_gamma   90.00
#
_symmetry.space_group_name_H-M   'P 1'
#
loop_
_entity.id
_entity.type
_entity.pdbx_description
1 polymer ?
#
loop_
_entity_poly.entity_id
_entity_poly.type
_entity_poly.pdbx_seq_one_letter_code
_entity_poly.pdbx_strand_id
1 'polypeptide(L)' 'EAVAHAARRKSVFDRKVLARKPGEVIFSKGQLVQVYHSDLDDTFKTERKLLPKWSPP' A
#
# COMPACT_ATOMS: atom_id res chain seq x y z
N GLU A 1 13.67 10.64 -14.67
CA GLU A 1 12.78 9.65 -15.33
C GLU A 1 12.03 8.70 -14.37
N ALA A 2 12.65 8.16 -13.32
CA ALA A 2 12.00 7.23 -12.38
C ALA A 2 10.70 7.76 -11.74
N VAL A 3 10.65 9.08 -11.43
CA VAL A 3 9.50 9.76 -10.83
C VAL A 3 8.28 9.75 -11.74
N ALA A 4 8.46 10.01 -13.05
CA ALA A 4 7.37 10.01 -14.01
C ALA A 4 6.78 8.60 -14.20
N HIS A 5 7.64 7.59 -14.20
CA HIS A 5 7.22 6.19 -14.32
C HIS A 5 6.52 5.67 -13.05
N ALA A 6 6.93 6.13 -11.86
CA ALA A 6 6.26 5.85 -10.61
C ALA A 6 4.87 6.50 -10.56
N ALA A 7 4.76 7.77 -10.95
CA ALA A 7 3.49 8.50 -11.02
C ALA A 7 2.49 7.81 -11.97
N ARG A 8 2.95 7.34 -13.14
CA ARG A 8 2.11 6.60 -14.09
C ARG A 8 1.58 5.28 -13.52
N ARG A 9 2.42 4.53 -12.78
CA ARG A 9 2.00 3.26 -12.18
C ARG A 9 1.02 3.49 -11.03
N LYS A 10 1.24 4.52 -10.21
CA LYS A 10 0.33 4.92 -9.14
C LYS A 10 -1.04 5.29 -9.69
N SER A 11 -1.11 6.13 -10.72
CA SER A 11 -2.41 6.54 -11.29
C SER A 11 -3.22 5.38 -11.87
N VAL A 12 -2.55 4.40 -12.51
CA VAL A 12 -3.20 3.18 -13.02
C VAL A 12 -3.68 2.28 -11.88
N PHE A 13 -2.89 2.17 -10.80
CA PHE A 13 -3.28 1.43 -9.60
C PHE A 13 -4.49 2.06 -8.93
N ASP A 14 -4.42 3.36 -8.64
CA ASP A 14 -5.50 4.13 -8.02
C ASP A 14 -6.80 4.00 -8.83
N ARG A 15 -6.72 4.16 -10.17
CA ARG A 15 -7.87 3.98 -11.07
C ARG A 15 -8.47 2.57 -10.98
N LYS A 16 -7.64 1.52 -10.89
CA LYS A 16 -8.12 0.13 -10.76
C LYS A 16 -8.74 -0.15 -9.39
N VAL A 17 -8.17 0.43 -8.32
CA VAL A 17 -8.71 0.31 -6.96
C VAL A 17 -10.07 0.99 -6.88
N LEU A 18 -10.16 2.24 -7.36
CA LEU A 18 -11.41 3.01 -7.40
C LEU A 18 -12.49 2.35 -8.28
N ALA A 19 -12.10 1.77 -9.42
CA ALA A 19 -13.03 1.07 -10.31
C ALA A 19 -13.57 -0.23 -9.72
N ARG A 20 -12.84 -0.88 -8.79
CA ARG A 20 -13.26 -2.14 -8.16
C ARG A 20 -14.02 -1.95 -6.85
N LYS A 21 -13.71 -0.90 -6.09
CA LYS A 21 -14.41 -0.53 -4.85
C LYS A 21 -14.54 1.00 -4.81
N PRO A 22 -15.68 1.58 -5.19
CA PRO A 22 -15.84 3.01 -5.39
C PRO A 22 -16.05 3.80 -4.09
N GLY A 23 -15.71 3.25 -2.92
CA GLY A 23 -16.08 3.82 -1.62
C GLY A 23 -14.94 3.83 -0.61
N GLU A 24 -15.04 4.76 0.33
CA GLU A 24 -14.26 4.76 1.56
C GLU A 24 -14.34 3.39 2.24
N VAL A 25 -13.18 2.85 2.63
CA VAL A 25 -13.12 1.57 3.36
C VAL A 25 -13.44 1.89 4.83
N ILE A 26 -14.71 1.76 5.19
CA ILE A 26 -15.16 1.91 6.57
C ILE A 26 -15.01 0.56 7.28
N PHE A 27 -14.19 0.53 8.34
CA PHE A 27 -14.06 -0.63 9.20
C PHE A 27 -15.12 -0.62 10.29
N SER A 28 -15.70 -1.78 10.57
CA SER A 28 -16.66 -1.99 11.65
C SER A 28 -16.00 -2.69 12.84
N LYS A 29 -16.54 -2.48 14.05
CA LYS A 29 -16.06 -3.19 15.25
C LYS A 29 -16.13 -4.70 15.04
N GLY A 30 -15.06 -5.41 15.40
CA GLY A 30 -14.92 -6.86 15.23
C GLY A 30 -14.28 -7.30 13.91
N GLN A 31 -13.96 -6.37 13.00
CA GLN A 31 -13.17 -6.69 11.82
C GLN A 31 -11.68 -6.67 12.13
N LEU A 32 -10.97 -7.71 11.70
CA LEU A 32 -9.51 -7.76 11.73
C LEU A 32 -8.96 -6.86 10.63
N VAL A 33 -7.93 -6.09 10.96
CA VAL A 33 -7.31 -5.11 10.05
C VAL A 33 -5.80 -5.21 10.16
N GLN A 34 -5.12 -5.00 9.03
CA GLN A 34 -3.66 -5.00 9.01
C GLN A 34 -3.16 -3.59 8.73
N VAL A 35 -2.15 -3.16 9.49
CA VAL A 35 -1.54 -1.84 9.34
C VAL A 35 -0.35 -1.95 8.38
N TYR A 36 -0.25 -1.00 7.46
CA TYR A 36 0.86 -0.93 6.52
C TYR A 36 2.07 -0.22 7.16
N HIS A 37 3.22 -0.87 7.13
CA HIS A 37 4.50 -0.33 7.60
C HIS A 37 5.19 0.49 6.49
N SER A 38 4.78 1.77 6.34
CA SER A 38 5.33 2.67 5.31
C SER A 38 6.78 3.09 5.56
N ASP A 39 7.29 2.93 6.77
CA ASP A 39 8.68 3.17 7.16
C ASP A 39 9.68 2.21 6.47
N LEU A 40 9.19 1.07 5.97
CA LEU A 40 9.97 0.10 5.22
C LEU A 40 10.15 0.47 3.73
N ASP A 41 9.40 1.44 3.21
CA ASP A 41 9.45 1.79 1.77
C ASP A 41 10.69 2.60 1.38
N ASP A 42 11.21 3.46 2.27
CA ASP A 42 12.25 4.43 1.94
C ASP A 42 13.68 3.97 2.27
N THR A 43 13.92 2.66 2.43
CA THR A 43 15.27 2.19 2.76
C THR A 43 15.84 1.22 1.73
N PHE A 44 16.89 1.66 1.02
CA PHE A 44 17.68 0.82 0.09
C PHE A 44 18.46 -0.31 0.78
N LYS A 45 18.40 -0.45 2.10
CA LYS A 45 19.05 -1.52 2.86
C LYS A 45 18.37 -2.86 2.59
N THR A 46 19.15 -3.84 2.16
CA THR A 46 18.67 -5.19 1.80
C THR A 46 17.91 -5.88 2.93
N GLU A 47 18.29 -5.64 4.19
CA GLU A 47 17.63 -6.19 5.39
C GLU A 47 16.14 -5.83 5.47
N ARG A 48 15.75 -4.62 5.02
CA ARG A 48 14.36 -4.15 5.06
C ARG A 48 13.50 -4.69 3.92
N LYS A 49 14.11 -5.29 2.88
CA LYS A 49 13.38 -5.89 1.75
C LYS A 49 12.72 -7.23 2.10
N LEU A 50 13.21 -7.91 3.15
CA LEU A 50 12.70 -9.21 3.60
C LEU A 50 11.65 -9.08 4.72
N LEU A 51 11.40 -7.87 5.21
CA LEU A 51 10.45 -7.65 6.29
C LEU A 51 9.00 -7.61 5.77
N PRO A 52 8.04 -8.23 6.48
CA PRO A 52 6.63 -8.10 6.16
C PRO A 52 6.20 -6.63 6.19
N LYS A 53 5.48 -6.20 5.15
CA LYS A 53 4.96 -4.82 5.06
C LYS A 53 3.63 -4.61 5.80
N TRP A 54 3.00 -5.69 6.24
CA TRP A 54 1.70 -5.69 6.88
C TRP A 54 1.83 -6.30 8.27
N SER A 55 1.18 -5.68 9.26
CA SER A 55 1.09 -6.24 10.60
C SER A 55 0.27 -7.54 10.63
N PRO A 56 0.37 -8.35 11.69
CA PRO A 56 -0.63 -9.36 11.98
C PRO A 56 -2.04 -8.73 12.08
N PRO A 57 -3.11 -9.49 11.75
CA PRO A 57 -4.50 -9.01 11.79
C PRO A 57 -5.05 -8.78 13.19
#